data_AF-A0A8J4F788-F1
#
_entry.id   AF-A0A8J4F788-F1
#
_cell.length_a   1.000
_cell.length_b   1.000
_cell.length_c   1.000
_cell.angle_alpha   90.00
_cell.angle_beta   90.00
_cell.angle_gamma   90.00
#
_symmetry.space_group_name_H-M   'P 1'
#
loop_
_entity.id
_entity.type
_entity.pdbx_description
1 polymer ?
#
loop_
_entity_poly.entity_id
_entity_poly.type
_entity_poly.pdbx_seq_one_letter_code
_entity_poly.pdbx_strand_id
1 'polypeptide(L)'
;MSPHISFAVALVGILASALRVEAQTGKFKVFPYCQCTPSPGAYSLAPTVVSKTPGTYCFTVKTNPPQGCKSYCCTQADLKKLEIDINSSCRVPGVSAVATINDVRTKVAPVFDKAAQGLNGSTILKLTQLGLNLSTANGAEICITLKTNGAGQGCTTLEQLCAPPAGAPPGTCSTALFDTADDCCPGNPVNVKTCKTCVYFSLTATGAISRPYNFTATQCATLAAAVARDMSIQSAAANASISSNFSMVSCETNQLKVCGDFASDVEGGKLRAFIDDMAIQWLSQVTGDLTTSCPIALANYTVTVTVGGNGSDPAVLPSSCLDAVKSTACKPNPFPFPKCVCNTTQGISPFTPDGPITQLNGRKSKSLLYCFSIKTHTPIPGPCSSATILQKVEFWANEAVRTKVLGFSLKPTGASSWKNISATWGGKGEETLKATPLNWTLAQADGGTVCMEVDRSVALDQLCLGPTPNTCWANLFDPSRTCCPLYPTYYTI
;
A
#
# COMPACT_ATOMS: atom_id res chain seq x y z
N MET A 1 -57.61 -84.20 33.33
CA MET A 1 -58.17 -83.39 32.22
C MET A 1 -57.46 -82.04 32.24
N SER A 2 -56.80 -81.70 31.13
CA SER A 2 -56.24 -80.40 30.73
C SER A 2 -57.13 -79.20 31.13
N PRO A 3 -56.57 -77.97 31.34
CA PRO A 3 -55.91 -77.24 30.25
C PRO A 3 -54.58 -76.52 30.58
N HIS A 4 -53.72 -76.50 29.56
CA HIS A 4 -52.60 -75.60 29.38
C HIS A 4 -53.11 -74.21 28.93
N ILE A 5 -52.56 -73.15 29.51
CA ILE A 5 -52.64 -71.77 28.99
C ILE A 5 -51.23 -71.38 28.53
N SER A 6 -51.05 -71.26 27.22
CA SER A 6 -49.83 -70.75 26.59
C SER A 6 -49.87 -69.23 26.51
N PHE A 7 -48.88 -68.56 27.12
CA PHE A 7 -48.55 -67.16 26.85
C PHE A 7 -47.68 -67.09 25.59
N ALA A 8 -48.15 -66.37 24.57
CA ALA A 8 -47.35 -66.01 23.41
C ALA A 8 -46.52 -64.76 23.73
N VAL A 9 -45.18 -64.91 23.73
CA VAL A 9 -44.24 -63.78 23.75
C VAL A 9 -43.90 -63.42 22.31
N ALA A 10 -44.32 -62.23 21.87
CA ALA A 10 -43.92 -61.66 20.60
C ALA A 10 -42.49 -61.10 20.71
N LEU A 11 -41.55 -61.72 20.01
CA LEU A 11 -40.18 -61.24 19.88
C LEU A 11 -40.15 -60.11 18.83
N VAL A 12 -39.97 -58.87 19.28
CA VAL A 12 -39.70 -57.72 18.40
C VAL A 12 -38.22 -57.78 17.99
N GLY A 13 -37.96 -58.17 16.74
CA GLY A 13 -36.62 -58.11 16.15
C GLY A 13 -36.24 -56.66 15.80
N ILE A 14 -35.36 -56.06 16.61
CA ILE A 14 -34.71 -54.78 16.28
C ILE A 14 -33.63 -55.06 15.23
N LEU A 15 -33.88 -54.67 13.98
CA LEU A 15 -32.85 -54.58 12.94
C LEU A 15 -31.91 -53.40 13.28
N ALA A 16 -30.75 -53.71 13.85
CA ALA A 16 -29.64 -52.76 13.94
C ALA A 16 -28.98 -52.64 12.56
N SER A 17 -29.29 -51.56 11.84
CA SER A 17 -28.53 -51.16 10.66
C SER A 17 -27.13 -50.72 11.09
N ALA A 18 -26.16 -51.64 11.02
CA ALA A 18 -24.76 -51.30 11.25
C ALA A 18 -24.30 -50.30 10.19
N LEU A 19 -23.97 -49.07 10.62
CA LEU A 19 -23.18 -48.11 9.85
C LEU A 19 -21.84 -48.78 9.54
N ARG A 20 -21.65 -49.25 8.29
CA ARG A 20 -20.34 -49.68 7.81
C ARG A 20 -19.45 -48.44 7.74
N VAL A 21 -18.51 -48.35 8.67
CA VAL A 21 -17.35 -47.47 8.50
C VAL A 21 -16.46 -48.12 7.44
N GLU A 22 -16.53 -47.64 6.21
CA GLU A 22 -15.57 -48.07 5.18
C GLU A 22 -14.17 -47.64 5.60
N ALA A 23 -13.29 -48.62 5.84
CA ALA A 23 -11.90 -48.38 6.16
C ALA A 23 -11.18 -47.84 4.91
N GLN A 24 -10.36 -46.80 5.08
CA GLN A 24 -9.54 -46.29 3.99
C GLN A 24 -8.39 -47.27 3.73
N THR A 25 -8.22 -47.68 2.48
CA THR A 25 -7.29 -48.77 2.13
C THR A 25 -5.84 -48.32 2.01
N GLY A 26 -5.56 -47.02 1.90
CA GLY A 26 -4.20 -46.50 1.71
C GLY A 26 -3.56 -46.87 0.38
N LYS A 27 -4.34 -47.37 -0.60
CA LYS A 27 -3.83 -47.84 -1.90
C LYS A 27 -3.13 -46.71 -2.68
N PHE A 28 -3.65 -45.49 -2.61
CA PHE A 28 -3.07 -44.31 -3.25
C PHE A 28 -2.56 -43.32 -2.20
N LYS A 29 -1.27 -42.98 -2.29
CA LYS A 29 -0.59 -42.08 -1.34
C LYS A 29 -0.73 -40.60 -1.70
N VAL A 30 -1.09 -40.31 -2.94
CA VAL A 30 -1.22 -38.95 -3.48
C VAL A 30 -2.56 -38.83 -4.18
N PHE A 31 -3.14 -37.64 -4.10
CA PHE A 31 -4.35 -37.29 -4.83
C PHE A 31 -4.08 -37.22 -6.36
N PRO A 32 -5.00 -37.67 -7.24
CA PRO A 32 -6.31 -38.25 -6.94
C PRO A 32 -6.23 -39.68 -6.39
N TYR A 33 -7.04 -39.99 -5.36
CA TYR A 33 -7.00 -41.26 -4.65
C TYR A 33 -7.78 -42.37 -5.39
N CYS A 34 -7.47 -42.60 -6.65
CA CYS A 34 -8.15 -43.59 -7.48
C CYS A 34 -7.29 -44.08 -8.65
N GLN A 35 -7.70 -45.19 -9.26
CA GLN A 35 -7.06 -45.74 -10.44
C GLN A 35 -7.65 -45.12 -11.70
N CYS A 36 -6.96 -44.13 -12.26
CA CYS A 36 -7.39 -43.39 -13.44
C CYS A 36 -6.16 -42.82 -14.16
N THR A 37 -6.32 -42.33 -15.38
CA THR A 37 -5.24 -41.73 -16.17
C THR A 37 -5.07 -40.24 -15.82
N PRO A 38 -3.99 -39.84 -15.11
CA PRO A 38 -3.88 -38.49 -14.54
C PRO A 38 -3.45 -37.41 -15.55
N SER A 39 -2.95 -37.80 -16.73
CA SER A 39 -2.57 -36.91 -17.83
C SER A 39 -2.12 -37.74 -19.04
N PRO A 40 -2.28 -37.28 -20.30
CA PRO A 40 -2.99 -36.07 -20.75
C PRO A 40 -4.49 -36.30 -21.02
N GLY A 41 -5.31 -35.28 -20.76
CA GLY A 41 -6.76 -35.27 -20.98
C GLY A 41 -7.25 -33.97 -21.62
N ALA A 42 -8.52 -33.93 -22.05
CA ALA A 42 -9.10 -32.79 -22.75
C ALA A 42 -9.44 -31.60 -21.84
N TYR A 43 -9.73 -31.88 -20.57
CA TYR A 43 -10.21 -30.88 -19.61
C TYR A 43 -9.12 -30.49 -18.61
N SER A 44 -9.14 -29.23 -18.23
CA SER A 44 -8.38 -28.69 -17.10
C SER A 44 -9.19 -27.58 -16.43
N LEU A 45 -8.84 -27.23 -15.19
CA LEU A 45 -9.32 -26.00 -14.59
C LEU A 45 -8.33 -24.87 -14.87
N ALA A 46 -8.85 -23.66 -15.08
CA ALA A 46 -8.02 -22.47 -15.03
C ALA A 46 -7.26 -22.44 -13.69
N PRO A 47 -5.97 -22.03 -13.66
CA PRO A 47 -5.15 -22.10 -12.45
C PRO A 47 -5.65 -21.16 -11.34
N THR A 48 -6.55 -20.24 -11.67
CA THR A 48 -7.07 -19.20 -10.79
C THR A 48 -8.57 -19.42 -10.54
N VAL A 49 -8.94 -19.48 -9.26
CA VAL A 49 -10.31 -19.56 -8.77
C VAL A 49 -10.80 -18.15 -8.44
N VAL A 50 -12.01 -17.81 -8.88
CA VAL A 50 -12.62 -16.51 -8.60
C VAL A 50 -13.58 -16.64 -7.42
N SER A 51 -13.43 -15.80 -6.40
CA SER A 51 -14.43 -15.66 -5.34
C SER A 51 -15.49 -14.66 -5.79
N LYS A 52 -16.73 -15.10 -6.06
CA LYS A 52 -17.82 -14.20 -6.54
C LYS A 52 -18.56 -13.51 -5.39
N THR A 53 -18.75 -14.21 -4.29
CA THR A 53 -19.39 -13.73 -3.06
C THR A 53 -18.72 -14.42 -1.87
N PRO A 54 -18.87 -13.93 -0.63
CA PRO A 54 -18.28 -14.58 0.53
C PRO A 54 -18.63 -16.07 0.59
N GLY A 55 -17.60 -16.92 0.62
CA GLY A 55 -17.71 -18.38 0.65
C GLY A 55 -18.09 -19.06 -0.67
N THR A 56 -18.16 -18.34 -1.80
CA THR A 56 -18.46 -18.91 -3.13
C THR A 56 -17.27 -18.82 -4.07
N TYR A 57 -16.76 -19.99 -4.47
CA TYR A 57 -15.55 -20.16 -5.26
C TYR A 57 -15.86 -20.77 -6.63
N CYS A 58 -15.49 -20.07 -7.70
CA CYS A 58 -15.82 -20.41 -9.07
C CYS A 58 -14.59 -20.87 -9.85
N PHE A 59 -14.68 -22.08 -10.39
CA PHE A 59 -13.66 -22.76 -11.17
C PHE A 59 -14.05 -22.72 -12.65
N THR A 60 -13.20 -22.14 -13.50
CA THR A 60 -13.44 -22.12 -14.95
C THR A 60 -12.83 -23.34 -15.61
N VAL A 61 -13.64 -24.10 -16.35
CA VAL A 61 -13.19 -25.26 -17.12
C VAL A 61 -12.59 -24.81 -18.46
N LYS A 62 -11.49 -25.45 -18.88
CA LYS A 62 -10.82 -25.25 -20.16
C LYS A 62 -10.73 -26.56 -20.93
N THR A 63 -11.00 -26.51 -22.23
CA THR A 63 -10.87 -27.66 -23.14
C THR A 63 -9.66 -27.50 -24.05
N ASN A 64 -8.47 -27.84 -23.55
CA ASN A 64 -7.21 -27.69 -24.30
C ASN A 64 -6.44 -29.02 -24.26
N PRO A 65 -6.84 -30.02 -25.06
CA PRO A 65 -6.10 -31.28 -25.13
C PRO A 65 -4.66 -31.00 -25.60
N PRO A 66 -3.64 -31.62 -24.99
CA PRO A 66 -2.25 -31.46 -25.43
C PRO A 66 -2.08 -31.82 -26.90
N GLN A 67 -1.20 -31.09 -27.59
CA GLN A 67 -0.97 -31.28 -29.03
C GLN A 67 -0.58 -32.74 -29.31
N GLY A 68 -1.29 -33.38 -30.24
CA GLY A 68 -1.07 -34.77 -30.61
C GLY A 68 -1.74 -35.81 -29.70
N CYS A 69 -2.49 -35.40 -28.67
CA CYS A 69 -3.23 -36.33 -27.83
C CYS A 69 -4.45 -36.93 -28.57
N LYS A 70 -4.42 -38.24 -28.81
CA LYS A 70 -5.49 -39.00 -29.51
C LYS A 70 -6.20 -40.03 -28.63
N SER A 71 -5.90 -40.06 -27.33
CA SER A 71 -6.52 -41.02 -26.41
C SER A 71 -8.01 -40.74 -26.23
N TYR A 72 -8.73 -41.71 -25.65
CA TYR A 72 -10.12 -41.55 -25.20
C TYR A 72 -10.27 -40.27 -24.34
N CYS A 73 -9.38 -40.07 -23.36
CA CYS A 73 -9.37 -38.92 -22.46
C CYS A 73 -9.21 -37.55 -23.14
N CYS A 74 -8.74 -37.51 -24.39
CA CYS A 74 -8.52 -36.27 -25.13
C CYS A 74 -9.59 -36.00 -26.20
N THR A 75 -10.28 -37.03 -26.67
CA THR A 75 -11.11 -36.93 -27.88
C THR A 75 -12.57 -37.31 -27.67
N GLN A 76 -12.90 -38.03 -26.60
CA GLN A 76 -14.22 -38.62 -26.40
C GLN A 76 -14.74 -38.53 -24.96
N ALA A 77 -13.86 -38.51 -23.97
CA ALA A 77 -14.26 -38.44 -22.56
C ALA A 77 -15.18 -37.24 -22.29
N ASP A 78 -16.27 -37.47 -21.56
CA ASP A 78 -17.10 -36.41 -21.01
C ASP A 78 -16.50 -35.87 -19.71
N LEU A 79 -17.16 -34.87 -19.12
CA LEU A 79 -16.81 -34.33 -17.82
C LEU A 79 -18.00 -34.49 -16.87
N LYS A 80 -17.94 -35.52 -16.03
CA LYS A 80 -18.99 -35.91 -15.09
C LYS A 80 -18.76 -35.40 -13.68
N LYS A 81 -17.50 -35.34 -13.23
CA LYS A 81 -17.19 -35.13 -11.81
C LYS A 81 -15.96 -34.26 -11.60
N LEU A 82 -16.03 -33.41 -10.58
CA LEU A 82 -14.91 -32.66 -10.01
C LEU A 82 -14.65 -33.18 -8.60
N GLU A 83 -13.40 -33.50 -8.28
CA GLU A 83 -12.95 -33.76 -6.92
C GLU A 83 -11.87 -32.75 -6.51
N ILE A 84 -11.89 -32.37 -5.24
CA ILE A 84 -10.92 -31.47 -4.61
C ILE A 84 -10.36 -32.18 -3.38
N ASP A 85 -9.03 -32.17 -3.21
CA ASP A 85 -8.37 -32.65 -1.99
C ASP A 85 -8.55 -31.62 -0.87
N ILE A 86 -9.14 -32.02 0.25
CA ILE A 86 -9.55 -31.11 1.31
C ILE A 86 -8.98 -31.53 2.67
N ASN A 87 -8.86 -30.56 3.57
CA ASN A 87 -8.50 -30.82 4.96
C ASN A 87 -9.60 -31.63 5.65
N SER A 88 -9.19 -32.71 6.31
CA SER A 88 -10.10 -33.59 7.07
C SER A 88 -10.91 -32.86 8.14
N SER A 89 -10.41 -31.73 8.66
CA SER A 89 -11.12 -30.89 9.63
C SER A 89 -12.39 -30.24 9.07
N CYS A 90 -12.51 -30.12 7.74
CA CYS A 90 -13.68 -29.53 7.08
C CYS A 90 -14.86 -30.50 7.00
N ARG A 91 -14.61 -31.81 7.14
CA ARG A 91 -15.65 -32.84 7.13
C ARG A 91 -16.24 -33.01 8.53
N VAL A 92 -17.04 -32.04 8.94
CA VAL A 92 -17.81 -32.10 10.19
C VAL A 92 -19.25 -32.58 9.95
N PRO A 93 -19.89 -33.26 10.90
CA PRO A 93 -21.30 -33.66 10.77
C PRO A 93 -22.21 -32.48 10.42
N GLY A 94 -23.07 -32.66 9.42
CA GLY A 94 -24.05 -31.65 8.99
C GLY A 94 -23.47 -30.48 8.20
N VAL A 95 -22.19 -30.48 7.82
CA VAL A 95 -21.64 -29.50 6.87
C VAL A 95 -22.31 -29.66 5.51
N SER A 96 -22.51 -28.56 4.79
CA SER A 96 -23.11 -28.59 3.46
C SER A 96 -22.42 -27.64 2.51
N ALA A 97 -22.52 -27.94 1.22
CA ALA A 97 -22.12 -27.05 0.15
C ALA A 97 -23.22 -27.02 -0.91
N VAL A 98 -23.24 -25.97 -1.71
CA VAL A 98 -24.13 -25.84 -2.88
C VAL A 98 -23.25 -25.60 -4.10
N ALA A 99 -23.67 -26.10 -5.26
CA ALA A 99 -22.99 -25.78 -6.50
C ALA A 99 -23.92 -25.25 -7.58
N THR A 100 -23.34 -24.47 -8.49
CA THR A 100 -23.93 -24.06 -9.76
C THR A 100 -22.97 -24.35 -10.90
N ILE A 101 -23.51 -24.55 -12.10
CA ILE A 101 -22.78 -24.58 -13.36
C ILE A 101 -23.38 -23.48 -14.23
N ASN A 102 -22.56 -22.51 -14.64
CA ASN A 102 -23.01 -21.32 -15.38
C ASN A 102 -24.22 -20.65 -14.70
N ASP A 103 -24.09 -20.40 -13.40
CA ASP A 103 -25.12 -19.82 -12.51
C ASP A 103 -26.42 -20.65 -12.35
N VAL A 104 -26.53 -21.82 -12.98
CA VAL A 104 -27.66 -22.76 -12.79
C VAL A 104 -27.34 -23.78 -11.70
N ARG A 105 -28.23 -23.94 -10.72
CA ARG A 105 -28.05 -24.89 -9.60
C ARG A 105 -27.89 -26.32 -10.10
N THR A 106 -26.88 -27.03 -9.58
CA THR A 106 -26.63 -28.44 -9.90
C THR A 106 -27.74 -29.34 -9.35
N LYS A 107 -27.98 -30.47 -10.02
CA LYS A 107 -28.96 -31.49 -9.57
C LYS A 107 -28.56 -32.14 -8.25
N VAL A 108 -27.26 -32.22 -7.99
CA VAL A 108 -26.67 -32.78 -6.76
C VAL A 108 -25.80 -31.74 -6.09
N ALA A 109 -25.79 -31.74 -4.75
CA ALA A 109 -24.89 -30.92 -3.96
C ALA A 109 -23.47 -31.52 -3.93
N PRO A 110 -22.41 -30.70 -3.76
CA PRO A 110 -21.10 -31.23 -3.41
C PRO A 110 -21.15 -31.99 -2.08
N VAL A 111 -20.36 -33.06 -1.98
CA VAL A 111 -20.34 -33.96 -0.83
C VAL A 111 -18.93 -34.04 -0.25
N PHE A 112 -18.84 -34.02 1.08
CA PHE A 112 -17.59 -34.16 1.85
C PHE A 112 -17.42 -35.61 2.29
N ASP A 113 -16.48 -36.33 1.68
CA ASP A 113 -16.30 -37.76 1.89
C ASP A 113 -14.87 -38.12 2.27
N LYS A 114 -14.73 -39.26 2.95
CA LYS A 114 -13.43 -39.92 3.08
C LYS A 114 -13.02 -40.48 1.73
N ALA A 115 -11.76 -40.33 1.36
CA ALA A 115 -11.23 -40.99 0.17
C ALA A 115 -11.02 -42.48 0.46
N ALA A 116 -11.91 -43.36 -0.01
CA ALA A 116 -11.88 -44.79 0.31
C ALA A 116 -10.55 -45.47 -0.04
N GLN A 117 -9.88 -45.02 -1.11
CA GLN A 117 -8.58 -45.56 -1.53
C GLN A 117 -7.38 -44.71 -1.11
N GLY A 118 -7.62 -43.60 -0.39
CA GLY A 118 -6.57 -42.73 0.15
C GLY A 118 -5.99 -43.23 1.46
N LEU A 119 -5.03 -42.50 2.00
CA LEU A 119 -4.48 -42.73 3.34
C LEU A 119 -5.52 -42.41 4.42
N ASN A 120 -5.29 -42.91 5.63
CA ASN A 120 -6.13 -42.53 6.78
C ASN A 120 -6.16 -41.01 6.96
N GLY A 121 -7.35 -40.42 6.94
CA GLY A 121 -7.56 -38.98 7.03
C GLY A 121 -7.69 -38.28 5.67
N SER A 122 -7.34 -38.93 4.55
CA SER A 122 -7.56 -38.36 3.22
C SER A 122 -9.04 -38.07 3.00
N THR A 123 -9.37 -36.83 2.67
CA THR A 123 -10.75 -36.35 2.57
C THR A 123 -10.90 -35.58 1.26
N ILE A 124 -12.03 -35.78 0.57
CA ILE A 124 -12.33 -35.10 -0.69
C ILE A 124 -13.66 -34.36 -0.61
N LEU A 125 -13.73 -33.25 -1.33
CA LEU A 125 -15.01 -32.67 -1.75
C LEU A 125 -15.27 -33.10 -3.19
N LYS A 126 -16.38 -33.79 -3.44
CA LYS A 126 -16.77 -34.24 -4.78
C LYS A 126 -18.08 -33.62 -5.24
N LEU A 127 -18.13 -33.19 -6.49
CA LEU A 127 -19.33 -32.76 -7.20
C LEU A 127 -19.49 -33.63 -8.44
N THR A 128 -20.58 -34.38 -8.52
CA THR A 128 -20.87 -35.28 -9.65
C THR A 128 -21.98 -34.71 -10.53
N GLN A 129 -22.29 -35.42 -11.63
CA GLN A 129 -23.34 -35.04 -12.58
C GLN A 129 -23.15 -33.65 -13.18
N LEU A 130 -21.89 -33.27 -13.48
CA LEU A 130 -21.58 -32.02 -14.16
C LEU A 130 -22.25 -31.94 -15.54
N GLY A 131 -22.34 -33.06 -16.26
CA GLY A 131 -23.02 -33.15 -17.55
C GLY A 131 -22.36 -32.32 -18.64
N LEU A 132 -21.06 -32.04 -18.49
CA LEU A 132 -20.27 -31.28 -19.44
C LEU A 132 -19.57 -32.24 -20.42
N ASN A 133 -19.24 -31.73 -21.61
CA ASN A 133 -18.52 -32.50 -22.63
C ASN A 133 -17.63 -31.54 -23.45
N LEU A 134 -16.93 -32.05 -24.47
CA LEU A 134 -15.99 -31.26 -25.26
C LEU A 134 -16.61 -30.01 -25.92
N SER A 135 -17.91 -30.01 -26.22
CA SER A 135 -18.58 -28.85 -26.82
C SER A 135 -19.15 -27.87 -25.80
N THR A 136 -19.46 -28.31 -24.58
CA THR A 136 -20.11 -27.48 -23.55
C THR A 136 -19.21 -27.08 -22.39
N ALA A 137 -18.05 -27.72 -22.24
CA ALA A 137 -17.18 -27.52 -21.08
C ALA A 137 -16.32 -26.25 -21.17
N ASN A 138 -15.94 -25.80 -22.37
CA ASN A 138 -15.00 -24.69 -22.47
C ASN A 138 -15.60 -23.38 -21.94
N GLY A 139 -14.96 -22.79 -20.93
CA GLY A 139 -15.46 -21.59 -20.29
C GLY A 139 -16.63 -21.83 -19.32
N ALA A 140 -17.08 -23.08 -19.16
CA ALA A 140 -18.09 -23.40 -18.15
C ALA A 140 -17.54 -23.07 -16.75
N GLU A 141 -18.38 -22.45 -15.93
CA GLU A 141 -18.02 -22.01 -14.59
C GLU A 141 -18.74 -22.87 -13.56
N ILE A 142 -17.95 -23.61 -12.77
CA ILE A 142 -18.45 -24.43 -11.65
C ILE A 142 -18.24 -23.61 -10.39
N CYS A 143 -19.31 -23.11 -9.77
CA CYS A 143 -19.21 -22.38 -8.50
C CYS A 143 -19.62 -23.26 -7.33
N ILE A 144 -18.83 -23.28 -6.26
CA ILE A 144 -19.10 -24.01 -5.03
C ILE A 144 -19.23 -22.99 -3.89
N THR A 145 -20.41 -22.94 -3.27
CA THR A 145 -20.67 -22.16 -2.05
C THR A 145 -20.51 -23.04 -0.83
N LEU A 146 -19.50 -22.74 -0.01
CA LEU A 146 -19.21 -23.42 1.24
C LEU A 146 -20.08 -22.86 2.38
N LYS A 147 -20.54 -23.74 3.27
CA LYS A 147 -21.35 -23.36 4.43
C LYS A 147 -20.89 -24.10 5.67
N THR A 148 -21.04 -23.46 6.82
CA THR A 148 -20.93 -24.14 8.10
C THR A 148 -22.13 -25.06 8.34
N ASN A 149 -21.98 -26.00 9.26
CA ASN A 149 -23.11 -26.73 9.84
C ASN A 149 -23.92 -25.82 10.79
N GLY A 150 -24.99 -26.37 11.38
CA GLY A 150 -25.85 -25.66 12.34
C GLY A 150 -25.15 -25.22 13.64
N ALA A 151 -23.95 -25.73 13.92
CA ALA A 151 -23.11 -25.36 15.06
C ALA A 151 -22.02 -24.33 14.69
N GLY A 152 -22.03 -23.78 13.47
CA GLY A 152 -21.01 -22.84 13.00
C GLY A 152 -19.66 -23.48 12.66
N GLN A 153 -19.60 -24.81 12.59
CA GLN A 153 -18.38 -25.55 12.26
C GLN A 153 -18.32 -25.88 10.76
N GLY A 154 -17.11 -25.93 10.20
CA GLY A 154 -16.86 -26.21 8.79
C GLY A 154 -15.89 -25.20 8.20
N CYS A 155 -15.51 -25.41 6.95
CA CYS A 155 -14.59 -24.52 6.24
C CYS A 155 -15.40 -23.60 5.32
N THR A 156 -15.17 -22.29 5.43
CA THR A 156 -15.85 -21.27 4.63
C THR A 156 -14.91 -20.59 3.64
N THR A 157 -13.61 -20.87 3.71
CA THR A 157 -12.61 -20.40 2.74
C THR A 157 -11.82 -21.52 2.09
N LEU A 158 -11.18 -21.27 0.94
CA LEU A 158 -10.30 -22.27 0.33
C LEU A 158 -9.02 -22.52 1.14
N GLU A 159 -8.53 -21.52 1.88
CA GLU A 159 -7.39 -21.69 2.79
C GLU A 159 -7.70 -22.68 3.92
N GLN A 160 -8.95 -22.67 4.41
CA GLN A 160 -9.42 -23.65 5.37
C GLN A 160 -9.74 -24.99 4.70
N LEU A 161 -10.40 -24.94 3.54
CA LEU A 161 -10.91 -26.11 2.83
C LEU A 161 -9.79 -26.99 2.28
N CYS A 162 -8.86 -26.41 1.55
CA CYS A 162 -7.99 -27.16 0.67
C CYS A 162 -6.81 -27.78 1.42
N ALA A 163 -6.43 -29.00 1.03
CA ALA A 163 -5.18 -29.61 1.43
C ALA A 163 -4.11 -29.23 0.38
N PRO A 164 -3.25 -28.22 0.65
CA PRO A 164 -2.32 -27.75 -0.37
C PRO A 164 -1.26 -28.82 -0.69
N PRO A 165 -0.90 -29.00 -1.98
CA PRO A 165 0.22 -29.86 -2.33
C PRO A 165 1.52 -29.32 -1.73
N ALA A 166 2.50 -30.20 -1.51
CA ALA A 166 3.76 -29.85 -0.87
C ALA A 166 4.45 -28.68 -1.60
N GLY A 167 4.78 -27.62 -0.85
CA GLY A 167 5.43 -26.41 -1.36
C GLY A 167 4.47 -25.36 -1.96
N ALA A 168 3.17 -25.63 -2.04
CA ALA A 168 2.18 -24.65 -2.46
C ALA A 168 1.70 -23.75 -1.30
N PRO A 169 1.32 -22.49 -1.57
CA PRO A 169 0.78 -21.61 -0.55
C PRO A 169 -0.60 -22.09 -0.04
N PRO A 170 -0.99 -21.71 1.20
CA PRO A 170 -2.35 -21.95 1.70
C PRO A 170 -3.42 -21.46 0.72
N GLY A 171 -4.55 -22.17 0.63
CA GLY A 171 -5.63 -21.87 -0.32
C GLY A 171 -5.44 -22.50 -1.70
N THR A 172 -4.25 -23.06 -2.00
CA THR A 172 -4.06 -23.89 -3.19
C THR A 172 -4.76 -25.23 -3.01
N CYS A 173 -5.62 -25.60 -3.94
CA CYS A 173 -6.37 -26.84 -3.94
C CYS A 173 -5.83 -27.78 -5.03
N SER A 174 -5.55 -29.02 -4.69
CA SER A 174 -5.38 -30.08 -5.70
C SER A 174 -6.76 -30.51 -6.19
N THR A 175 -6.94 -30.51 -7.52
CA THR A 175 -8.22 -30.85 -8.16
C THR A 175 -8.04 -31.94 -9.19
N ALA A 176 -9.08 -32.74 -9.42
CA ALA A 176 -9.12 -33.77 -10.46
C ALA A 176 -10.51 -33.78 -11.13
N LEU A 177 -10.51 -33.94 -12.45
CA LEU A 177 -11.71 -33.94 -13.29
C LEU A 177 -11.92 -35.33 -13.87
N PHE A 178 -13.12 -35.87 -13.79
CA PHE A 178 -13.42 -37.26 -14.14
C PHE A 178 -14.49 -37.38 -15.21
N ASP A 179 -14.30 -38.35 -16.10
CA ASP A 179 -15.29 -38.79 -17.07
C ASP A 179 -16.32 -39.75 -16.44
N THR A 180 -17.26 -40.24 -17.24
CA THR A 180 -18.31 -41.12 -16.74
C THR A 180 -17.82 -42.47 -16.23
N ALA A 181 -16.75 -43.02 -16.82
CA ALA A 181 -16.17 -44.29 -16.45
C ALA A 181 -15.13 -44.19 -15.31
N ASP A 182 -14.78 -42.96 -14.88
CA ASP A 182 -13.65 -42.70 -13.97
C ASP A 182 -12.28 -43.18 -14.53
N ASP A 183 -12.16 -43.33 -15.86
CA ASP A 183 -10.94 -43.76 -16.56
C ASP A 183 -9.93 -42.61 -16.74
N CYS A 184 -10.44 -41.37 -16.82
CA CYS A 184 -9.67 -40.15 -17.02
C CYS A 184 -9.72 -39.29 -15.77
N CYS A 185 -8.56 -38.79 -15.30
CA CYS A 185 -8.50 -37.92 -14.14
C CYS A 185 -7.44 -36.81 -14.25
N PRO A 186 -7.44 -36.00 -15.33
CA PRO A 186 -6.56 -34.84 -15.39
C PRO A 186 -6.75 -33.97 -14.15
N GLY A 187 -5.64 -33.69 -13.48
CA GLY A 187 -5.61 -32.87 -12.28
C GLY A 187 -4.60 -31.76 -12.38
N ASN A 188 -4.94 -30.61 -11.80
CA ASN A 188 -4.03 -29.49 -11.66
C ASN A 188 -4.29 -28.73 -10.36
N PRO A 189 -3.25 -28.14 -9.75
CA PRO A 189 -3.45 -27.22 -8.64
C PRO A 189 -4.18 -25.97 -9.14
N VAL A 190 -5.09 -25.47 -8.31
CA VAL A 190 -5.80 -24.19 -8.51
C VAL A 190 -5.69 -23.37 -7.24
N ASN A 191 -5.62 -22.05 -7.36
CA ASN A 191 -5.55 -21.16 -6.19
C ASN A 191 -6.48 -19.96 -6.35
N VAL A 192 -6.93 -19.37 -5.25
CA VAL A 192 -7.77 -18.16 -5.26
C VAL A 192 -6.99 -17.00 -5.88
N LYS A 193 -7.65 -16.22 -6.73
CA LYS A 193 -7.14 -14.92 -7.17
C LYS A 193 -7.08 -13.99 -5.96
N THR A 194 -5.89 -13.74 -5.42
CA THR A 194 -5.72 -12.66 -4.45
C THR A 194 -5.88 -11.31 -5.13
N CYS A 195 -6.39 -10.32 -4.39
CA CYS A 195 -6.34 -8.95 -4.85
C CYS A 195 -5.09 -8.29 -4.31
N LYS A 196 -4.10 -8.11 -5.19
CA LYS A 196 -2.91 -7.35 -4.86
C LYS A 196 -3.19 -5.86 -4.97
N THR A 197 -3.09 -5.15 -3.85
CA THR A 197 -3.32 -3.71 -3.78
C THR A 197 -2.07 -3.01 -3.27
N CYS A 198 -1.73 -1.90 -3.91
CA CYS A 198 -0.63 -1.04 -3.54
C CYS A 198 -1.11 0.40 -3.36
N VAL A 199 -0.51 1.08 -2.38
CA VAL A 199 -0.64 2.51 -2.13
C VAL A 199 0.68 3.16 -2.53
N TYR A 200 0.60 4.19 -3.36
CA TYR A 200 1.72 4.96 -3.87
C TYR A 200 1.59 6.39 -3.37
N PHE A 201 2.64 6.91 -2.76
CA PHE A 201 2.81 8.35 -2.56
C PHE A 201 3.80 8.82 -3.61
N SER A 202 3.43 9.79 -4.44
CA SER A 202 4.28 10.30 -5.50
C SER A 202 4.39 11.82 -5.48
N LEU A 203 5.56 12.30 -5.88
CA LEU A 203 5.87 13.71 -6.01
C LEU A 203 6.14 14.03 -7.47
N THR A 204 5.28 14.85 -8.06
CA THR A 204 5.42 15.32 -9.45
C THR A 204 5.78 16.79 -9.46
N ALA A 205 6.93 17.13 -10.03
CA ALA A 205 7.34 18.50 -10.24
C ALA A 205 6.36 19.23 -11.17
N THR A 206 5.84 20.39 -10.75
CA THR A 206 4.99 21.25 -11.58
C THR A 206 5.74 22.47 -12.12
N GLY A 207 7.05 22.57 -11.85
CA GLY A 207 7.90 23.67 -12.28
C GLY A 207 9.37 23.39 -11.99
N ALA A 208 10.22 24.39 -12.21
CA ALA A 208 11.64 24.29 -11.90
C ALA A 208 11.84 24.18 -10.38
N ILE A 209 12.57 23.15 -9.95
CA ILE A 209 12.88 22.88 -8.55
C ILE A 209 14.38 23.03 -8.35
N SER A 210 14.78 23.96 -7.49
CA SER A 210 16.17 24.19 -7.14
C SER A 210 16.64 23.32 -5.97
N ARG A 211 15.71 22.84 -5.14
CA ARG A 211 15.98 21.92 -4.02
C ARG A 211 14.99 20.76 -4.08
N PRO A 212 15.37 19.63 -4.71
CA PRO A 212 14.50 18.46 -4.79
C PRO A 212 14.07 18.00 -3.40
N TYR A 213 12.77 17.83 -3.21
CA TYR A 213 12.24 17.17 -2.03
C TYR A 213 12.38 15.67 -2.21
N ASN A 214 12.90 15.02 -1.16
CA ASN A 214 13.05 13.57 -1.13
C ASN A 214 12.33 13.01 0.09
N PHE A 215 11.59 11.90 -0.08
CA PHE A 215 11.11 11.16 1.08
C PHE A 215 12.31 10.63 1.88
N THR A 216 12.35 10.96 3.16
CA THR A 216 13.35 10.38 4.08
C THR A 216 12.93 8.96 4.47
N ALA A 217 13.91 8.13 4.86
CA ALA A 217 13.64 6.77 5.34
C ALA A 217 12.64 6.75 6.50
N THR A 218 12.75 7.72 7.43
CA THR A 218 11.83 7.87 8.56
C THR A 218 10.42 8.23 8.10
N GLN A 219 10.27 9.17 7.16
CA GLN A 219 8.96 9.51 6.60
C GLN A 219 8.31 8.31 5.90
N CYS A 220 9.09 7.57 5.11
CA CYS A 220 8.61 6.35 4.45
C CYS A 220 8.13 5.30 5.46
N ALA A 221 8.89 5.06 6.53
CA ALA A 221 8.50 4.13 7.58
C ALA A 221 7.21 4.55 8.29
N THR A 222 7.06 5.84 8.63
CA THR A 222 5.85 6.39 9.26
C THR A 222 4.63 6.26 8.35
N LEU A 223 4.75 6.65 7.08
CA LEU A 223 3.64 6.57 6.12
C LEU A 223 3.25 5.11 5.83
N ALA A 224 4.23 4.22 5.68
CA ALA A 224 3.96 2.80 5.47
C ALA A 224 3.26 2.16 6.67
N ALA A 225 3.66 2.51 7.90
CA ALA A 225 2.99 2.06 9.11
C ALA A 225 1.55 2.60 9.21
N ALA A 226 1.31 3.84 8.80
CA ALA A 226 -0.03 4.42 8.74
C ALA A 226 -0.92 3.64 7.76
N VAL A 227 -0.47 3.42 6.52
CA VAL A 227 -1.21 2.61 5.53
C VAL A 227 -1.51 1.21 6.07
N ALA A 228 -0.52 0.53 6.64
CA ALA A 228 -0.68 -0.83 7.14
C ALA A 228 -1.71 -0.92 8.29
N ARG A 229 -1.64 0.02 9.23
CA ARG A 229 -2.57 0.14 10.35
C ARG A 229 -3.99 0.41 9.85
N ASP A 230 -4.15 1.41 8.99
CA ASP A 230 -5.47 1.85 8.54
C ASP A 230 -6.15 0.78 7.69
N MET A 231 -5.42 0.11 6.78
CA MET A 231 -5.91 -1.05 6.04
C MET A 231 -6.35 -2.20 6.96
N SER A 232 -5.58 -2.48 8.03
CA SER A 232 -5.92 -3.54 8.98
C SER A 232 -7.18 -3.22 9.78
N ILE A 233 -7.31 -1.97 10.26
CA ILE A 233 -8.48 -1.50 11.01
C ILE A 233 -9.74 -1.55 10.13
N GLN A 234 -9.68 -0.99 8.93
CA GLN A 234 -10.85 -0.96 8.04
C GLN A 234 -11.21 -2.35 7.52
N SER A 235 -10.22 -3.23 7.32
CA SER A 235 -10.50 -4.63 6.97
C SER A 235 -11.22 -5.36 8.10
N ALA A 236 -10.79 -5.18 9.35
CA ALA A 236 -11.50 -5.76 10.49
C ALA A 236 -12.94 -5.21 10.61
N ALA A 237 -13.13 -3.89 10.45
CA ALA A 237 -14.44 -3.25 10.52
C ALA A 237 -15.39 -3.72 9.40
N ALA A 238 -14.87 -3.92 8.19
CA ALA A 238 -15.62 -4.40 7.04
C ALA A 238 -15.74 -5.94 6.98
N ASN A 239 -15.16 -6.67 7.95
CA ASN A 239 -15.01 -8.12 7.94
C ASN A 239 -14.39 -8.63 6.62
N ALA A 240 -13.33 -7.95 6.18
CA ALA A 240 -12.54 -8.27 5.00
C ALA A 240 -11.27 -9.04 5.38
N SER A 241 -10.92 -10.06 4.59
CA SER A 241 -9.72 -10.87 4.83
C SER A 241 -8.50 -10.34 4.08
N ILE A 242 -7.45 -9.98 4.82
CA ILE A 242 -6.10 -9.72 4.30
C ILE A 242 -5.31 -11.03 4.30
N SER A 243 -4.77 -11.44 3.15
CA SER A 243 -3.92 -12.62 3.00
C SER A 243 -2.43 -12.30 3.14
N SER A 244 -2.03 -11.05 2.87
CA SER A 244 -0.68 -10.54 3.09
C SER A 244 -0.74 -9.12 3.64
N ASN A 245 -0.13 -8.90 4.81
CA ASN A 245 -0.13 -7.60 5.46
C ASN A 245 0.51 -6.53 4.58
N PHE A 246 -0.06 -5.33 4.63
CA PHE A 246 0.50 -4.17 3.95
C PHE A 246 1.86 -3.82 4.55
N SER A 247 2.86 -3.74 3.68
CA SER A 247 4.24 -3.42 4.07
C SER A 247 4.93 -2.58 2.99
N MET A 248 5.96 -1.83 3.40
CA MET A 248 6.74 -1.00 2.49
C MET A 248 7.48 -1.90 1.48
N VAL A 249 7.29 -1.63 0.19
CA VAL A 249 7.97 -2.33 -0.91
C VAL A 249 9.16 -1.52 -1.41
N SER A 250 8.98 -0.21 -1.59
CA SER A 250 10.07 0.68 -1.98
C SER A 250 9.87 2.08 -1.38
N CYS A 251 10.99 2.74 -1.10
CA CYS A 251 11.06 4.15 -0.69
C CYS A 251 12.15 4.79 -1.55
N GLU A 252 11.72 5.36 -2.67
CA GLU A 252 12.55 6.11 -3.59
C GLU A 252 12.43 7.61 -3.31
N THR A 253 13.33 8.38 -3.91
CA THR A 253 13.45 9.83 -3.78
C THR A 253 12.10 10.54 -3.86
N ASN A 254 11.31 10.26 -4.91
CA ASN A 254 10.02 10.92 -5.18
C ASN A 254 8.82 9.97 -5.08
N GLN A 255 9.01 8.75 -4.60
CA GLN A 255 7.95 7.74 -4.53
C GLN A 255 8.09 6.82 -3.32
N LEU A 256 7.00 6.62 -2.58
CA LEU A 256 6.85 5.54 -1.61
C LEU A 256 5.80 4.55 -2.13
N LYS A 257 6.10 3.26 -2.02
CA LYS A 257 5.18 2.17 -2.37
C LYS A 257 4.97 1.23 -1.21
N VAL A 258 3.71 0.99 -0.88
CA VAL A 258 3.27 0.07 0.18
C VAL A 258 2.29 -0.92 -0.45
N CYS A 259 2.48 -2.22 -0.27
CA CYS A 259 1.57 -3.21 -0.86
C CYS A 259 1.17 -4.29 0.14
N GLY A 260 -0.03 -4.82 -0.07
CA GLY A 260 -0.57 -5.99 0.62
C GLY A 260 -1.48 -6.77 -0.32
N ASP A 261 -2.02 -7.88 0.17
CA ASP A 261 -2.92 -8.74 -0.59
C ASP A 261 -4.20 -8.98 0.22
N PHE A 262 -5.36 -8.78 -0.41
CA PHE A 262 -6.62 -9.31 0.10
C PHE A 262 -6.79 -10.74 -0.40
N ALA A 263 -7.51 -11.55 0.37
CA ALA A 263 -7.79 -12.94 0.00
C ALA A 263 -8.52 -13.07 -1.34
N SER A 264 -9.30 -12.05 -1.74
CA SER A 264 -9.89 -11.96 -3.09
C SER A 264 -10.29 -10.55 -3.47
N ASP A 265 -10.72 -10.37 -4.73
CA ASP A 265 -11.28 -9.11 -5.22
C ASP A 265 -12.54 -8.68 -4.44
N VAL A 266 -13.38 -9.64 -4.01
CA VAL A 266 -14.57 -9.37 -3.19
C VAL A 266 -14.18 -8.86 -1.82
N GLU A 267 -13.16 -9.46 -1.21
CA GLU A 267 -12.71 -9.08 0.13
C GLU A 267 -12.13 -7.65 0.14
N GLY A 268 -11.24 -7.33 -0.81
CA GLY A 268 -10.73 -5.95 -0.90
C GLY A 268 -11.81 -4.96 -1.34
N GLY A 269 -12.75 -5.37 -2.20
CA GLY A 269 -13.89 -4.53 -2.62
C GLY A 269 -14.78 -4.05 -1.47
N LYS A 270 -14.79 -4.72 -0.31
CA LYS A 270 -15.50 -4.28 0.90
C LYS A 270 -14.99 -2.93 1.43
N LEU A 271 -13.74 -2.55 1.12
CA LEU A 271 -13.14 -1.31 1.60
C LEU A 271 -13.41 -0.09 0.70
N ARG A 272 -14.15 -0.26 -0.42
CA ARG A 272 -14.42 0.83 -1.38
C ARG A 272 -15.05 2.07 -0.75
N ALA A 273 -15.88 1.91 0.28
CA ALA A 273 -16.52 3.03 0.97
C ALA A 273 -15.54 3.86 1.82
N PHE A 274 -14.37 3.33 2.16
CA PHE A 274 -13.40 3.96 3.07
C PHE A 274 -12.13 4.46 2.35
N ILE A 275 -11.85 3.93 1.16
CA ILE A 275 -10.54 4.09 0.52
C ILE A 275 -10.23 5.55 0.13
N ASP A 276 -11.26 6.31 -0.27
CA ASP A 276 -11.10 7.72 -0.60
C ASP A 276 -10.75 8.57 0.63
N ASP A 277 -11.42 8.34 1.77
CA ASP A 277 -11.15 9.05 3.01
C ASP A 277 -9.76 8.70 3.57
N MET A 278 -9.37 7.43 3.50
CA MET A 278 -8.01 7.01 3.86
C MET A 278 -6.97 7.68 2.96
N ALA A 279 -7.18 7.73 1.64
CA ALA A 279 -6.27 8.40 0.72
C ALA A 279 -6.12 9.90 1.03
N ILE A 280 -7.20 10.59 1.46
CA ILE A 280 -7.16 11.98 1.92
C ILE A 280 -6.32 12.11 3.20
N GLN A 281 -6.52 11.22 4.18
CA GLN A 281 -5.77 11.23 5.44
C GLN A 281 -4.28 10.93 5.23
N TRP A 282 -3.94 10.02 4.32
CA TRP A 282 -2.56 9.75 3.97
C TRP A 282 -1.92 10.92 3.24
N LEU A 283 -2.67 11.58 2.35
CA LEU A 283 -2.21 12.78 1.67
C LEU A 283 -1.88 13.89 2.67
N SER A 284 -2.74 14.14 3.66
CA SER A 284 -2.52 15.17 4.68
C SER A 284 -1.33 14.88 5.60
N GLN A 285 -0.91 13.63 5.76
CA GLN A 285 0.32 13.31 6.48
C GLN A 285 1.59 13.78 5.73
N VAL A 286 1.52 13.93 4.40
CA VAL A 286 2.62 14.47 3.60
C VAL A 286 2.49 15.98 3.45
N THR A 287 1.28 16.46 3.14
CA THR A 287 1.03 17.87 2.82
C THR A 287 0.70 18.72 4.04
N GLY A 288 0.72 18.17 5.26
CA GLY A 288 0.16 18.83 6.44
C GLY A 288 -1.37 18.95 6.35
N ASP A 289 -1.96 19.69 7.29
CA ASP A 289 -3.39 20.00 7.26
C ASP A 289 -3.72 20.74 5.95
N LEU A 290 -4.55 20.10 5.12
CA LEU A 290 -4.97 20.60 3.81
C LEU A 290 -5.63 21.98 3.87
N THR A 291 -6.06 22.42 5.05
CA THR A 291 -6.62 23.76 5.28
C THR A 291 -5.56 24.85 5.49
N THR A 292 -4.30 24.49 5.80
CA THR A 292 -3.24 25.43 6.23
C THR A 292 -2.05 25.55 5.29
N SER A 293 -2.15 25.04 4.04
CA SER A 293 -1.12 25.01 2.97
C SER A 293 0.00 23.96 3.15
N CYS A 294 0.56 23.50 2.03
CA CYS A 294 1.64 22.50 2.04
C CYS A 294 2.90 22.99 2.77
N PRO A 295 3.70 22.07 3.34
CA PRO A 295 5.09 22.33 3.66
C PRO A 295 5.77 22.99 2.47
N ILE A 296 6.46 24.10 2.70
CA ILE A 296 7.15 24.86 1.64
C ILE A 296 8.22 24.02 0.93
N ALA A 297 8.79 23.01 1.59
CA ALA A 297 9.70 22.07 0.95
C ALA A 297 9.04 21.32 -0.23
N LEU A 298 7.71 21.25 -0.27
CA LEU A 298 6.91 20.68 -1.35
C LEU A 298 6.42 21.76 -2.35
N ALA A 299 6.87 23.01 -2.25
CA ALA A 299 6.49 24.04 -3.22
C ALA A 299 6.86 23.61 -4.64
N ASN A 300 5.94 23.85 -5.59
CA ASN A 300 6.06 23.41 -6.99
C ASN A 300 6.06 21.88 -7.17
N TYR A 301 5.55 21.14 -6.20
CA TYR A 301 5.19 19.73 -6.36
C TYR A 301 3.68 19.55 -6.33
N THR A 302 3.20 18.56 -7.07
CA THR A 302 1.93 17.91 -6.79
C THR A 302 2.22 16.63 -6.02
N VAL A 303 1.69 16.54 -4.80
CA VAL A 303 1.70 15.30 -4.01
C VAL A 303 0.47 14.50 -4.40
N THR A 304 0.65 13.23 -4.73
CA THR A 304 -0.44 12.32 -5.08
C THR A 304 -0.37 11.05 -4.24
N VAL A 305 -1.51 10.62 -3.73
CA VAL A 305 -1.74 9.30 -3.17
C VAL A 305 -2.60 8.52 -4.15
N THR A 306 -2.07 7.43 -4.68
CA THR A 306 -2.78 6.53 -5.59
C THR A 306 -2.90 5.15 -4.94
N VAL A 307 -4.09 4.58 -4.96
CA VAL A 307 -4.36 3.18 -4.60
C VAL A 307 -4.70 2.44 -5.88
N GLY A 308 -4.09 1.28 -6.10
CA GLY A 308 -4.34 0.48 -7.29
C GLY A 308 -3.56 -0.83 -7.31
N GLY A 309 -3.44 -1.45 -8.49
CA GLY A 309 -2.66 -2.67 -8.65
C GLY A 309 -1.16 -2.49 -8.47
N ASN A 310 -0.44 -3.60 -8.43
CA ASN A 310 1.02 -3.59 -8.40
C ASN A 310 1.60 -3.19 -9.76
N GLY A 311 2.23 -2.02 -9.84
CA GLY A 311 2.89 -1.47 -11.02
C GLY A 311 4.09 -0.61 -10.62
N SER A 312 4.84 -0.14 -11.61
CA SER A 312 5.98 0.78 -11.41
C SER A 312 5.60 2.24 -11.60
N ASP A 313 4.58 2.52 -12.41
CA ASP A 313 4.11 3.88 -12.70
C ASP A 313 2.74 4.13 -12.05
N PRO A 314 2.65 5.00 -11.02
CA PRO A 314 1.38 5.36 -10.39
C PRO A 314 0.37 6.03 -11.33
N ALA A 315 0.78 6.54 -12.49
CA ALA A 315 -0.11 7.12 -13.47
C ALA A 315 -0.85 6.07 -14.33
N VAL A 316 -0.30 4.85 -14.42
CA VAL A 316 -0.84 3.76 -15.25
C VAL A 316 -0.75 2.44 -14.48
N LEU A 317 -1.58 2.32 -13.45
CA LEU A 317 -1.60 1.10 -12.63
C LEU A 317 -2.52 0.02 -13.25
N PRO A 318 -2.14 -1.26 -13.12
CA PRO A 318 -3.06 -2.36 -13.39
C PRO A 318 -4.32 -2.27 -12.52
N SER A 319 -5.42 -2.86 -13.00
CA SER A 319 -6.65 -2.97 -12.24
C SER A 319 -6.43 -3.75 -10.93
N SER A 320 -7.06 -3.28 -9.85
CA SER A 320 -7.10 -3.87 -8.52
C SER A 320 -8.54 -3.83 -8.01
N CYS A 321 -8.85 -4.60 -6.97
CA CYS A 321 -10.15 -4.57 -6.32
C CYS A 321 -10.46 -3.25 -5.60
N LEU A 322 -9.41 -2.50 -5.28
CA LEU A 322 -9.45 -1.15 -4.75
C LEU A 322 -8.68 -0.20 -5.68
N ASP A 323 -9.27 0.97 -5.84
CA ASP A 323 -8.70 2.11 -6.55
C ASP A 323 -9.09 3.41 -5.84
N ALA A 324 -8.15 4.35 -5.80
CA ALA A 324 -8.39 5.71 -5.35
C ALA A 324 -7.26 6.61 -5.85
N VAL A 325 -7.59 7.87 -6.15
CA VAL A 325 -6.58 8.90 -6.45
C VAL A 325 -6.95 10.17 -5.69
N LYS A 326 -6.00 10.69 -4.93
CA LYS A 326 -6.10 11.98 -4.25
C LYS A 326 -4.81 12.74 -4.44
N SER A 327 -4.91 14.01 -4.79
CA SER A 327 -3.74 14.84 -5.04
C SER A 327 -3.93 16.26 -4.53
N THR A 328 -2.82 16.93 -4.26
CA THR A 328 -2.79 18.35 -3.89
C THR A 328 -1.58 18.98 -4.55
N ALA A 329 -1.84 20.04 -5.31
CA ALA A 329 -0.80 20.88 -5.89
C ALA A 329 -0.31 21.87 -4.82
N CYS A 330 0.92 21.71 -4.38
CA CYS A 330 1.55 22.55 -3.39
C CYS A 330 2.03 23.85 -4.04
N LYS A 331 1.20 24.88 -3.92
CA LYS A 331 1.52 26.22 -4.39
C LYS A 331 2.47 26.90 -3.41
N PRO A 332 3.40 27.72 -3.89
CA PRO A 332 4.11 28.66 -3.03
C PRO A 332 3.08 29.52 -2.31
N ASN A 333 3.15 29.58 -0.98
CA ASN A 333 2.32 30.51 -0.23
C ASN A 333 2.62 31.94 -0.67
N PRO A 334 1.59 32.77 -0.92
CA PRO A 334 1.81 34.19 -1.16
C PRO A 334 2.21 34.83 0.17
N PHE A 335 3.51 34.91 0.44
CA PHE A 335 4.01 35.63 1.61
C PHE A 335 3.91 37.13 1.35
N PRO A 336 3.49 37.95 2.33
CA PRO A 336 3.51 39.41 2.22
C PRO A 336 4.93 39.99 2.33
N PHE A 337 5.95 39.17 2.10
CA PHE A 337 7.38 39.42 2.25
C PHE A 337 8.13 38.78 1.06
N PRO A 338 9.13 39.46 0.47
CA PRO A 338 9.62 40.79 0.79
C PRO A 338 8.62 41.88 0.41
N LYS A 339 8.74 43.07 1.03
CA LYS A 339 7.88 44.23 0.70
C LYS A 339 8.25 44.90 -0.64
N CYS A 340 9.45 44.63 -1.14
CA CYS A 340 9.91 45.15 -2.43
C CYS A 340 9.51 44.25 -3.60
N VAL A 341 9.35 44.85 -4.78
CA VAL A 341 9.13 44.11 -6.03
C VAL A 341 10.46 43.56 -6.52
N CYS A 342 10.62 42.25 -6.47
CA CYS A 342 11.78 41.52 -6.96
C CYS A 342 11.40 40.07 -7.24
N ASN A 343 12.23 39.34 -7.99
CA ASN A 343 11.97 37.94 -8.33
C ASN A 343 12.30 37.04 -7.14
N THR A 344 11.26 36.49 -6.50
CA THR A 344 11.35 35.64 -5.31
C THR A 344 11.47 34.15 -5.62
N THR A 345 11.53 33.78 -6.89
CA THR A 345 11.60 32.38 -7.33
C THR A 345 12.82 31.68 -6.74
N GLN A 346 12.62 30.61 -5.99
CA GLN A 346 13.71 29.85 -5.37
C GLN A 346 14.68 29.31 -6.42
N GLY A 347 15.97 29.53 -6.19
CA GLY A 347 17.06 29.09 -7.06
C GLY A 347 17.25 29.90 -8.34
N ILE A 348 16.54 31.02 -8.51
CA ILE A 348 16.75 31.92 -9.65
C ILE A 348 18.11 32.62 -9.60
N SER A 349 18.70 32.78 -8.41
CA SER A 349 20.09 33.23 -8.22
C SER A 349 20.97 32.10 -7.66
N PRO A 350 22.31 32.21 -7.75
CA PRO A 350 23.22 31.17 -7.28
C PRO A 350 23.27 30.97 -5.77
N PHE A 351 22.53 31.74 -4.97
CA PHE A 351 22.64 31.71 -3.51
C PHE A 351 21.40 31.04 -2.89
N THR A 352 21.63 30.13 -1.95
CA THR A 352 20.57 29.46 -1.18
C THR A 352 21.04 29.19 0.26
N PRO A 353 20.14 29.17 1.26
CA PRO A 353 20.50 28.68 2.59
C PRO A 353 20.85 27.20 2.59
N ASP A 354 21.84 26.81 3.39
CA ASP A 354 22.33 25.44 3.52
C ASP A 354 22.09 24.87 4.92
N GLY A 355 21.49 23.68 4.95
CA GLY A 355 21.19 22.96 6.18
C GLY A 355 20.22 23.68 7.12
N PRO A 356 20.08 23.14 8.36
CA PRO A 356 19.29 23.77 9.39
C PRO A 356 20.02 24.94 10.08
N ILE A 357 19.26 25.83 10.69
CA ILE A 357 19.73 26.86 11.61
C ILE A 357 20.38 26.15 12.79
N THR A 358 21.53 26.66 13.20
CA THR A 358 22.28 26.22 14.38
C THR A 358 22.28 27.31 15.44
N GLN A 359 22.41 26.92 16.70
CA GLN A 359 22.48 27.86 17.82
C GLN A 359 23.90 27.93 18.38
N LEU A 360 24.44 29.14 18.53
CA LEU A 360 25.72 29.38 19.19
C LEU A 360 25.54 30.39 20.33
N ASN A 361 26.52 30.44 21.24
CA ASN A 361 26.57 31.50 22.25
C ASN A 361 26.85 32.85 21.58
N GLY A 362 26.13 33.89 21.99
CA GLY A 362 26.34 35.24 21.52
C GLY A 362 27.55 35.92 22.14
N ARG A 363 27.82 37.16 21.69
CA ARG A 363 28.95 37.96 22.17
C ARG A 363 28.74 38.44 23.60
N LYS A 364 27.48 38.50 24.04
CA LYS A 364 27.10 38.80 25.41
C LYS A 364 26.63 37.51 26.07
N SER A 365 26.89 37.34 27.36
CA SER A 365 26.43 36.17 28.12
C SER A 365 24.91 35.94 27.99
N LYS A 366 24.15 37.03 27.91
CA LYS A 366 22.69 37.03 27.75
C LYS A 366 22.19 36.93 26.30
N SER A 367 23.06 36.71 25.31
CA SER A 367 22.66 36.58 23.90
C SER A 367 22.95 35.20 23.32
N LEU A 368 22.21 34.88 22.27
CA LEU A 368 22.36 33.70 21.42
C LEU A 368 22.50 34.13 19.97
N LEU A 369 23.15 33.28 19.19
CA LEU A 369 23.26 33.40 17.75
C LEU A 369 22.42 32.30 17.09
N TYR A 370 21.46 32.70 16.25
CA TYR A 370 20.81 31.80 15.31
C TYR A 370 21.51 31.91 13.96
N CYS A 371 22.26 30.87 13.61
CA CYS A 371 23.17 30.85 12.48
C CYS A 371 22.66 29.95 11.37
N PHE A 372 22.65 30.44 10.14
CA PHE A 372 22.43 29.60 8.97
C PHE A 372 23.57 29.83 7.98
N SER A 373 23.89 28.78 7.23
CA SER A 373 24.92 28.80 6.21
C SER A 373 24.31 29.16 4.87
N ILE A 374 25.12 29.70 3.97
CA ILE A 374 24.80 29.89 2.57
C ILE A 374 25.57 28.83 1.78
N LYS A 375 24.96 28.35 0.71
CA LYS A 375 25.58 27.50 -0.31
C LYS A 375 25.34 28.11 -1.68
N THR A 376 26.26 27.82 -2.59
CA THR A 376 26.08 28.16 -3.99
C THR A 376 25.65 26.96 -4.84
N HIS A 377 24.82 27.22 -5.85
CA HIS A 377 24.34 26.21 -6.79
C HIS A 377 24.22 26.79 -8.20
N THR A 378 24.07 25.93 -9.21
CA THR A 378 23.76 26.35 -10.56
C THR A 378 22.33 26.89 -10.62
N PRO A 379 22.12 28.19 -10.84
CA PRO A 379 20.78 28.78 -10.83
C PRO A 379 19.94 28.31 -12.02
N ILE A 380 18.62 28.40 -11.85
CA ILE A 380 17.67 28.22 -12.95
C ILE A 380 17.94 29.32 -14.00
N PRO A 381 17.92 29.00 -15.31
CA PRO A 381 18.11 30.00 -16.36
C PRO A 381 17.14 31.17 -16.22
N GLY A 382 17.65 32.40 -16.20
CA GLY A 382 16.82 33.60 -16.09
C GLY A 382 17.62 34.88 -15.77
N PRO A 383 16.94 36.02 -15.56
CA PRO A 383 17.61 37.32 -15.36
C PRO A 383 18.57 37.37 -14.17
N CYS A 384 18.39 36.48 -13.20
CA CYS A 384 19.17 36.44 -11.95
C CYS A 384 20.30 35.40 -11.97
N SER A 385 20.43 34.61 -13.05
CA SER A 385 21.36 33.48 -13.10
C SER A 385 22.83 33.91 -13.18
N SER A 386 23.10 35.18 -13.49
CA SER A 386 24.45 35.74 -13.60
C SER A 386 24.93 36.44 -12.32
N ALA A 387 24.15 36.44 -11.24
CA ALA A 387 24.53 37.11 -9.99
C ALA A 387 25.78 36.48 -9.36
N THR A 388 26.85 37.25 -9.19
CA THR A 388 28.13 36.76 -8.63
C THR A 388 28.42 37.23 -7.20
N ILE A 389 27.62 38.18 -6.71
CA ILE A 389 27.77 38.79 -5.38
C ILE A 389 26.47 38.64 -4.58
N LEU A 390 26.58 38.18 -3.33
CA LEU A 390 25.53 38.25 -2.33
C LEU A 390 25.67 39.58 -1.56
N GLN A 391 24.75 40.50 -1.82
CA GLN A 391 24.78 41.86 -1.31
C GLN A 391 24.23 41.97 0.12
N LYS A 392 23.10 41.32 0.38
CA LYS A 392 22.41 41.33 1.68
C LYS A 392 21.50 40.12 1.83
N VAL A 393 21.16 39.81 3.08
CA VAL A 393 20.06 38.91 3.42
C VAL A 393 19.02 39.69 4.20
N GLU A 394 17.74 39.53 3.87
CA GLU A 394 16.62 40.08 4.62
C GLU A 394 15.76 38.95 5.19
N PHE A 395 15.26 39.12 6.42
CA PHE A 395 14.41 38.16 7.11
C PHE A 395 13.04 38.77 7.38
N TRP A 396 12.00 37.94 7.26
CA TRP A 396 10.67 38.29 7.74
C TRP A 396 10.64 38.12 9.26
N ALA A 397 10.72 39.24 9.98
CA ALA A 397 10.98 39.26 11.40
C ALA A 397 10.06 40.25 12.12
N ASN A 398 9.59 39.83 13.29
CA ASN A 398 8.70 40.55 14.18
C ASN A 398 9.38 41.81 14.74
N GLU A 399 8.98 42.97 14.25
CA GLU A 399 9.49 44.28 14.66
C GLU A 399 9.17 44.57 16.14
N ALA A 400 8.14 43.94 16.73
CA ALA A 400 7.82 44.10 18.14
C ALA A 400 8.97 43.70 19.07
N VAL A 401 9.84 42.78 18.64
CA VAL A 401 11.03 42.35 19.40
C VAL A 401 12.33 43.04 18.92
N ARG A 402 12.25 44.12 18.13
CA ARG A 402 13.43 44.78 17.53
C ARG A 402 14.52 45.18 18.52
N THR A 403 14.15 45.58 19.74
CA THR A 403 15.10 46.01 20.78
C THR A 403 15.88 44.84 21.38
N LYS A 404 15.44 43.61 21.12
CA LYS A 404 16.08 42.36 21.52
C LYS A 404 17.00 41.79 20.46
N VAL A 405 16.96 42.32 19.23
CA VAL A 405 17.92 41.98 18.17
C VAL A 405 19.16 42.85 18.32
N LEU A 406 20.28 42.23 18.69
CA LEU A 406 21.51 42.92 19.07
C LEU A 406 22.45 43.18 17.88
N GLY A 407 22.25 42.46 16.77
CA GLY A 407 23.03 42.61 15.55
C GLY A 407 23.18 41.31 14.77
N PHE A 408 24.21 41.27 13.93
CA PHE A 408 24.60 40.07 13.21
C PHE A 408 26.08 39.77 13.41
N SER A 409 26.40 38.48 13.44
CA SER A 409 27.77 37.97 13.30
C SER A 409 27.89 37.28 11.94
N LEU A 410 28.85 37.71 11.14
CA LEU A 410 29.03 37.29 9.75
C LEU A 410 30.40 36.61 9.58
N LYS A 411 30.44 35.46 8.92
CA LYS A 411 31.69 34.76 8.62
C LYS A 411 31.65 34.20 7.20
N PRO A 412 32.17 34.92 6.19
CA PRO A 412 32.31 34.34 4.86
C PRO A 412 33.30 33.18 4.89
N THR A 413 33.18 32.27 3.94
CA THR A 413 34.13 31.17 3.77
C THR A 413 35.54 31.70 3.60
N GLY A 414 36.50 31.05 4.28
CA GLY A 414 37.90 31.45 4.31
C GLY A 414 38.24 32.58 5.30
N ALA A 415 37.26 33.21 5.95
CA ALA A 415 37.55 34.21 6.98
C ALA A 415 38.02 33.56 8.30
N SER A 416 39.09 34.11 8.88
CA SER A 416 39.64 33.68 10.18
C SER A 416 38.83 34.18 11.37
N SER A 417 38.08 35.27 11.21
CA SER A 417 37.32 35.92 12.29
C SER A 417 35.91 36.32 11.87
N TRP A 418 35.01 36.40 12.86
CA TRP A 418 33.66 36.93 12.67
C TRP A 418 33.68 38.46 12.50
N LYS A 419 32.92 38.96 11.52
CA LYS A 419 32.61 40.38 11.36
C LYS A 419 31.25 40.66 11.98
N ASN A 420 31.21 41.56 12.94
CA ASN A 420 29.96 41.95 13.58
C ASN A 420 29.40 43.23 12.96
N ILE A 421 28.10 43.24 12.69
CA ILE A 421 27.39 44.41 12.18
C ILE A 421 26.13 44.67 13.03
N SER A 422 25.71 45.94 13.07
CA SER A 422 24.46 46.32 13.73
C SER A 422 23.25 45.78 12.99
N ALA A 423 22.17 45.49 13.72
CA ALA A 423 20.90 45.13 13.12
C ALA A 423 20.34 46.32 12.35
N THR A 424 19.99 46.13 11.09
CA THR A 424 19.29 47.13 10.28
C THR A 424 17.86 46.65 10.05
N TRP A 425 16.89 47.51 10.28
CA TRP A 425 15.47 47.19 10.06
C TRP A 425 14.94 47.92 8.83
N GLY A 426 13.86 47.39 8.24
CA GLY A 426 13.04 48.08 7.26
C GLY A 426 12.33 49.31 7.81
N GLY A 427 11.51 49.93 6.97
CA GLY A 427 10.54 50.92 7.42
C GLY A 427 9.61 50.34 8.49
N LYS A 428 9.02 51.21 9.31
CA LYS A 428 8.07 50.81 10.36
C LYS A 428 6.92 50.00 9.76
N GLY A 429 6.66 48.80 10.28
CA GLY A 429 5.61 47.89 9.81
C GLY A 429 5.98 47.06 8.58
N GLU A 430 7.22 47.14 8.09
CA GLU A 430 7.71 46.26 7.03
C GLU A 430 8.08 44.86 7.54
N GLU A 431 8.24 44.69 8.86
CA GLU A 431 8.61 43.40 9.48
C GLU A 431 9.87 42.79 8.84
N THR A 432 10.86 43.65 8.52
CA THR A 432 12.04 43.27 7.73
C THR A 432 13.31 43.53 8.52
N LEU A 433 14.04 42.47 8.86
CA LEU A 433 15.36 42.55 9.50
C LEU A 433 16.45 42.28 8.44
N LYS A 434 17.55 43.04 8.43
CA LYS A 434 18.53 43.06 7.33
C LYS A 434 19.96 42.83 7.82
N ALA A 435 20.63 41.82 7.27
CA ALA A 435 22.07 41.63 7.34
C ALA A 435 22.72 42.28 6.11
N THR A 436 23.22 43.51 6.28
CA THR A 436 23.77 44.31 5.16
C THR A 436 24.85 45.30 5.63
N PRO A 437 25.87 45.60 4.80
CA PRO A 437 26.24 44.90 3.57
C PRO A 437 27.04 43.61 3.86
N LEU A 438 26.76 42.55 3.08
CA LEU A 438 27.57 41.33 3.04
C LEU A 438 28.73 41.47 2.04
N ASN A 439 28.39 41.75 0.76
CA ASN A 439 29.31 41.84 -0.38
C ASN A 439 30.16 40.58 -0.58
N TRP A 440 29.55 39.39 -0.46
CA TRP A 440 30.26 38.12 -0.60
C TRP A 440 30.28 37.65 -2.05
N THR A 441 31.45 37.29 -2.57
CA THR A 441 31.56 36.54 -3.83
C THR A 441 30.95 35.14 -3.70
N LEU A 442 30.74 34.44 -4.82
CA LEU A 442 30.32 33.03 -4.83
C LEU A 442 31.15 32.17 -3.87
N ALA A 443 32.48 32.26 -3.94
CA ALA A 443 33.38 31.48 -3.09
C ALA A 443 33.30 31.84 -1.60
N GLN A 444 33.03 33.11 -1.28
CA GLN A 444 32.84 33.55 0.11
C GLN A 444 31.47 33.18 0.66
N ALA A 445 30.45 33.13 -0.21
CA ALA A 445 29.11 32.75 0.15
C ALA A 445 28.98 31.23 0.33
N ASP A 446 29.70 30.42 -0.44
CA ASP A 446 29.64 28.96 -0.37
C ASP A 446 30.25 28.41 0.93
N GLY A 447 29.42 28.08 1.91
CA GLY A 447 29.79 27.75 3.29
C GLY A 447 29.82 28.96 4.24
N GLY A 448 29.52 30.16 3.75
CA GLY A 448 29.52 31.38 4.55
C GLY A 448 28.36 31.40 5.54
N THR A 449 28.58 31.87 6.76
CA THR A 449 27.59 31.83 7.85
C THR A 449 27.09 33.22 8.23
N VAL A 450 25.77 33.37 8.28
CA VAL A 450 25.08 34.57 8.78
C VAL A 450 24.37 34.21 10.08
N CYS A 451 24.70 34.90 11.18
CA CYS A 451 24.11 34.67 12.48
C CYS A 451 23.36 35.89 12.98
N MET A 452 22.07 35.73 13.29
CA MET A 452 21.27 36.72 14.00
C MET A 452 21.60 36.65 15.49
N GLU A 453 22.09 37.75 16.06
CA GLU A 453 22.31 37.85 17.50
C GLU A 453 21.08 38.43 18.20
N VAL A 454 20.51 37.66 19.13
CA VAL A 454 19.33 38.06 19.88
C VAL A 454 19.51 37.82 21.37
N ASP A 455 18.79 38.60 22.18
CA ASP A 455 18.67 38.37 23.61
C ASP A 455 18.05 36.99 23.89
N ARG A 456 18.58 36.27 24.87
CA ARG A 456 18.13 34.93 25.27
C ARG A 456 16.65 34.88 25.66
N SER A 457 16.04 36.02 25.98
CA SER A 457 14.60 36.09 26.27
C SER A 457 13.70 35.95 25.04
N VAL A 458 14.25 35.85 23.83
CA VAL A 458 13.50 35.75 22.57
C VAL A 458 13.82 34.44 21.86
N ALA A 459 12.82 33.57 21.76
CA ALA A 459 12.90 32.35 20.95
C ALA A 459 12.84 32.69 19.45
N LEU A 460 13.32 31.78 18.61
CA LEU A 460 13.30 31.97 17.15
C LEU A 460 11.87 32.24 16.63
N ASP A 461 10.87 31.53 17.15
CA ASP A 461 9.45 31.67 16.77
C ASP A 461 8.82 33.01 17.17
N GLN A 462 9.42 33.69 18.15
CA GLN A 462 8.99 35.03 18.54
C GLN A 462 9.61 36.10 17.63
N LEU A 463 10.81 35.81 17.10
CA LEU A 463 11.52 36.69 16.18
C LEU A 463 11.06 36.53 14.74
N CYS A 464 10.95 35.31 14.24
CA CYS A 464 10.72 35.01 12.84
C CYS A 464 9.24 34.79 12.58
N LEU A 465 8.70 35.55 11.62
CA LEU A 465 7.30 35.45 11.24
C LEU A 465 7.12 34.34 10.20
N GLY A 466 5.96 33.70 10.20
CA GLY A 466 5.59 32.72 9.18
C GLY A 466 4.66 31.63 9.71
N PRO A 467 4.13 30.78 8.83
CA PRO A 467 3.21 29.70 9.20
C PRO A 467 3.93 28.48 9.79
N THR A 468 5.26 28.39 9.65
CA THR A 468 6.04 27.22 10.05
C THR A 468 6.81 27.54 11.32
N PRO A 469 6.58 26.81 12.43
CA PRO A 469 7.41 26.92 13.62
C PRO A 469 8.88 26.64 13.32
N ASN A 470 9.74 27.20 14.14
CA ASN A 470 11.19 27.09 14.11
C ASN A 470 11.79 27.41 12.74
N THR A 471 11.20 28.35 12.01
CA THR A 471 11.61 28.70 10.64
C THR A 471 11.71 30.21 10.46
N CYS A 472 12.79 30.69 9.84
CA CYS A 472 12.88 32.07 9.38
C CYS A 472 12.81 32.15 7.86
N TRP A 473 12.05 33.11 7.35
CA TRP A 473 11.96 33.36 5.91
C TRP A 473 13.00 34.38 5.50
N ALA A 474 13.87 34.02 4.57
CA ALA A 474 15.01 34.83 4.17
C ALA A 474 15.04 35.09 2.65
N ASN A 475 15.20 36.35 2.26
CA ASN A 475 15.50 36.76 0.89
C ASN A 475 17.00 37.03 0.73
N LEU A 476 17.60 36.45 -0.31
CA LEU A 476 19.01 36.65 -0.63
C LEU A 476 19.12 37.59 -1.83
N PHE A 477 19.72 38.76 -1.65
CA PHE A 477 19.78 39.78 -2.69
C PHE A 477 21.13 39.86 -3.36
N ASP A 478 21.12 40.03 -4.67
CA ASP A 478 22.26 40.52 -5.43
C ASP A 478 22.35 42.06 -5.37
N PRO A 479 23.41 42.67 -5.93
CA PRO A 479 23.52 44.13 -5.97
C PRO A 479 22.42 44.84 -6.78
N SER A 480 21.85 44.19 -7.81
CA SER A 480 20.77 44.79 -8.60
C SER A 480 19.47 44.95 -7.80
N ARG A 481 19.27 44.11 -6.78
CA ARG A 481 18.05 44.02 -5.95
C ARG A 481 16.80 43.61 -6.73
N THR A 482 16.94 43.29 -8.01
CA THR A 482 15.86 42.75 -8.83
C THR A 482 15.64 41.26 -8.55
N CYS A 483 16.65 40.60 -7.95
CA CYS A 483 16.68 39.19 -7.63
C CYS A 483 16.71 39.00 -6.11
N CYS A 484 15.72 38.27 -5.59
CA CYS A 484 15.55 38.11 -4.15
C CYS A 484 14.89 36.76 -3.83
N PRO A 485 15.43 35.61 -4.28
CA PRO A 485 14.81 34.32 -3.99
C PRO A 485 14.48 34.17 -2.50
N LEU A 486 13.24 33.76 -2.22
CA LEU A 486 12.70 33.64 -0.86
C LEU A 486 12.82 32.19 -0.40
N TYR A 487 13.54 31.95 0.69
CA TYR A 487 13.71 30.61 1.23
C TYR A 487 13.27 30.52 2.70
N PRO A 488 12.71 29.38 3.11
CA PRO A 488 12.66 29.01 4.51
C PRO A 488 14.06 28.58 4.99
N THR A 489 14.40 28.94 6.22
CA THR A 489 15.57 28.44 6.95
C THR A 489 15.05 27.66 8.15
N TYR A 490 15.25 26.35 8.18
CA TYR A 490 14.64 25.47 9.20
C TYR A 490 15.56 25.33 10.40
N TYR A 491 15.06 25.37 11.62
CA TYR A 491 15.79 24.97 12.81
C TYR A 491 15.36 23.54 13.17
N THR A 492 16.30 22.58 13.15
CA THR A 492 16.07 21.24 13.69
C THR A 492 16.41 21.27 15.18
N ILE A 493 15.40 21.01 16.02
CA ILE A 493 15.54 20.88 17.48
C ILE A 493 16.35 19.63 17.83
#